data_AF-X0V1M2-F1
#
_entry.id   AF-X0V1M2-F1
#
_cell.length_a   1.000
_cell.length_b   1.000
_cell.length_c   1.000
_cell.angle_alpha   90.00
_cell.angle_beta   90.00
_cell.angle_gamma   90.00
#
_symmetry.space_group_name_H-M   'P 1'
#
loop_
_entity.id
_entity.type
_entity.pdbx_description
1 polymer ?
#
loop_
_entity_poly.entity_id
_entity_poly.type
_entity_poly.pdbx_seq_one_letter_code
_entity_poly.pdbx_strand_id
1 'polypeptide(L)'
;TPQEVSLSDVRKSINFCRKLNLPVIGVIENMSGMVCPHCGGRIDLFKTGGGEKMAKSMNVPFLGRVPIDPLVVESGDEGKPFVYHYSKTDTAKAFEKIMEPILGLDKKSEKEVAKKTEESGVDDETGLKEGGEVMRFALPTAEGKMLLHFGHCREFAIIDVENDKIVKTEFFPPPSNEPGALPRWLSEQKVNIVIAGGMGSRAQQFFEQYGIRVVVGAQPGDPKDAVESYLAGTLESGANICDH
;
A
#
# COMPACT_ATOMS: atom_id res chain seq x y z
N THR A 1 9.99 -10.89 25.75
CA THR A 1 9.72 -9.63 26.45
C THR A 1 8.67 -9.86 27.52
N PRO A 2 8.79 -9.33 28.75
CA PRO A 2 7.72 -9.42 29.74
C PRO A 2 6.41 -8.83 29.19
N GLN A 3 5.30 -9.53 29.39
CA GLN A 3 4.02 -9.22 28.73
C GLN A 3 3.52 -7.80 29.04
N GLU A 4 3.62 -7.35 30.30
CA GLU A 4 3.18 -6.00 30.69
C GLU A 4 4.00 -4.88 30.06
N VAL A 5 5.30 -5.11 29.79
CA VAL A 5 6.15 -4.13 29.11
C VAL A 5 5.66 -3.96 27.67
N SER A 6 5.47 -5.07 26.95
CA SER A 6 4.93 -5.04 25.59
C SER A 6 3.55 -4.40 25.51
N LEU A 7 2.65 -4.69 26.47
CA LEU A 7 1.33 -4.06 26.50
C LEU A 7 1.41 -2.56 26.80
N SER A 8 2.32 -2.13 27.69
CA SER A 8 2.53 -0.71 27.99
C SER A 8 2.97 0.08 26.75
N ASP A 9 3.86 -0.49 25.92
CA ASP A 9 4.32 0.15 24.70
C ASP A 9 3.20 0.25 23.66
N VAL A 10 2.41 -0.82 23.47
CA VAL A 10 1.26 -0.77 22.56
C VAL A 10 0.21 0.26 23.03
N ARG A 11 -0.04 0.38 24.33
CA ARG A 11 -0.94 1.43 24.87
C ARG A 11 -0.45 2.83 24.54
N LYS A 12 0.86 3.09 24.64
CA LYS A 12 1.44 4.39 24.27
C LYS A 12 1.28 4.65 22.78
N SER A 13 1.52 3.66 21.93
CA SER A 13 1.35 3.78 20.47
C SER A 13 -0.10 4.08 20.09
N ILE A 14 -1.08 3.41 20.68
CA ILE A 14 -2.51 3.70 20.42
C ILE A 14 -2.85 5.13 20.83
N ASN A 15 -2.39 5.59 21.99
CA ASN A 15 -2.62 6.97 22.43
C ASN A 15 -1.91 7.99 21.54
N PHE A 16 -0.74 7.67 21.00
CA PHE A 16 -0.03 8.50 20.03
C PHE A 16 -0.79 8.61 18.71
N CYS A 17 -1.26 7.49 18.15
CA CYS A 17 -2.11 7.48 16.96
C CYS A 17 -3.35 8.36 17.15
N ARG A 18 -4.01 8.27 18.31
CA ARG A 18 -5.16 9.14 18.66
C ARG A 18 -4.82 10.62 18.67
N LYS A 19 -3.68 11.00 19.27
CA LYS A 19 -3.23 12.40 19.31
C LYS A 19 -2.95 12.96 17.92
N LEU A 20 -2.49 12.12 17.00
CA LEU A 20 -2.26 12.49 15.61
C LEU A 20 -3.47 12.28 14.70
N ASN A 21 -4.63 11.92 15.27
CA ASN A 21 -5.85 11.61 14.54
C ASN A 21 -5.68 10.51 13.48
N LEU A 22 -4.78 9.56 13.73
CA LEU A 22 -4.53 8.40 12.88
C LEU A 22 -5.46 7.24 13.28
N PRO A 23 -6.16 6.61 12.32
CA PRO A 23 -7.05 5.49 12.61
C PRO A 23 -6.25 4.26 13.02
N VAL A 24 -6.62 3.64 14.14
CA VAL A 24 -6.07 2.35 14.56
C VAL A 24 -6.99 1.24 14.05
N ILE A 25 -6.53 0.53 13.02
CA ILE A 25 -7.28 -0.56 12.37
C ILE A 25 -7.55 -1.71 13.35
N GLY A 26 -6.59 -2.01 14.21
CA GLY A 26 -6.77 -2.96 15.29
C GLY A 26 -5.45 -3.45 15.90
N VAL A 27 -5.57 -4.39 16.82
CA VAL A 27 -4.47 -5.01 17.56
C VAL A 27 -4.38 -6.49 17.17
N ILE A 28 -3.17 -6.94 16.87
CA ILE A 28 -2.82 -8.34 16.66
C ILE A 28 -1.92 -8.78 17.80
N GLU A 29 -2.27 -9.89 18.46
CA GLU A 29 -1.43 -10.49 19.49
C GLU A 29 -0.49 -11.52 18.84
N ASN A 30 0.78 -11.14 18.68
CA ASN A 30 1.83 -12.04 18.20
C ASN A 30 2.27 -13.02 19.32
N MET A 31 2.91 -14.12 18.94
CA MET A 31 3.51 -15.12 19.83
C MET A 31 2.52 -15.75 20.81
N SER A 32 1.29 -16.00 20.36
CA SER A 32 0.21 -16.58 21.19
C SER A 32 0.38 -18.07 21.54
N GLY A 33 1.59 -18.61 21.43
CA GLY A 33 1.94 -20.02 21.50
C GLY A 33 2.95 -20.37 20.41
N MET A 34 3.27 -21.66 20.26
CA MET A 34 4.15 -22.19 19.22
C MET A 34 3.49 -23.40 18.56
N VAL A 35 3.60 -23.50 17.25
CA VAL A 35 3.28 -24.73 16.50
C VAL A 35 4.44 -25.69 16.63
N CYS A 36 4.19 -26.88 17.18
CA CYS A 36 5.22 -27.90 17.34
C CYS A 36 5.67 -28.39 15.95
N PRO A 37 6.97 -28.30 15.61
CA PRO A 37 7.46 -28.71 14.30
C PRO A 37 7.40 -30.23 14.08
N HIS A 38 7.25 -31.03 15.15
CA HIS A 38 7.23 -32.49 15.05
C HIS A 38 5.82 -33.08 14.87
N CYS A 39 4.81 -32.48 15.52
CA CYS A 39 3.45 -33.04 15.53
C CYS A 39 2.35 -32.08 15.08
N GLY A 40 2.68 -30.81 14.81
CA GLY A 40 1.71 -29.77 14.44
C GLY A 40 0.80 -29.30 15.59
N GLY A 41 0.93 -29.89 16.78
CA GLY A 41 0.19 -29.49 17.97
C GLY A 41 0.60 -28.10 18.48
N ARG A 42 -0.30 -27.43 19.21
CA ARG A 42 -0.02 -26.12 19.81
C ARG A 42 0.62 -26.26 21.18
N ILE A 43 1.68 -25.51 21.41
CA ILE A 43 2.38 -25.39 22.69
C ILE A 43 2.17 -23.98 23.22
N ASP A 44 1.54 -23.85 24.38
CA ASP A 44 1.35 -22.56 25.05
C ASP A 44 2.62 -22.17 25.80
N LEU A 45 3.53 -21.48 25.11
CA LEU A 45 4.79 -20.99 25.69
C LEU A 45 4.60 -19.82 26.66
N PHE A 46 3.56 -19.02 26.44
CA PHE A 46 3.32 -17.77 27.16
C PHE A 46 1.84 -17.64 27.55
N LYS A 47 1.55 -16.75 28.50
CA LYS A 47 0.17 -16.36 28.82
C LYS A 47 -0.46 -15.62 27.64
N THR A 48 -1.66 -16.05 27.24
CA THR A 48 -2.39 -15.46 26.10
C THR A 48 -3.49 -14.51 26.53
N GLY A 49 -3.91 -13.61 25.63
CA GLY A 49 -5.05 -12.71 25.78
C GLY A 49 -4.82 -11.41 26.54
N GLY A 50 -3.57 -11.06 26.83
CA GLY A 50 -3.24 -9.71 27.29
C GLY A 50 -3.55 -8.64 26.23
N GLY A 51 -3.26 -8.93 24.97
CA GLY A 51 -3.53 -8.05 23.83
C GLY A 51 -5.02 -7.86 23.58
N GLU A 52 -5.81 -8.93 23.65
CA GLU A 52 -7.28 -8.85 23.49
C GLU A 52 -7.92 -8.01 24.61
N LYS A 53 -7.53 -8.23 25.86
CA LYS A 53 -8.04 -7.45 27.00
C LYS A 53 -7.66 -5.97 26.88
N MET A 54 -6.43 -5.67 26.47
CA MET A 54 -5.95 -4.31 26.24
C MET A 54 -6.68 -3.65 25.08
N ALA A 55 -6.90 -4.35 23.97
CA ALA A 55 -7.65 -3.84 22.83
C ALA A 55 -9.07 -3.45 23.25
N LYS A 56 -9.74 -4.31 24.03
CA LYS A 56 -11.06 -4.04 24.59
C LYS A 56 -11.06 -2.83 25.53
N SER A 57 -10.10 -2.73 26.46
CA SER A 57 -10.06 -1.61 27.41
C SER A 57 -9.74 -0.27 26.73
N MET A 58 -8.99 -0.31 25.64
CA MET A 58 -8.69 0.86 24.84
C MET A 58 -9.74 1.14 23.76
N ASN A 59 -10.80 0.35 23.62
CA ASN A 59 -11.80 0.51 22.56
C ASN A 59 -11.18 0.54 21.15
N VAL A 60 -10.31 -0.43 20.86
CA VAL A 60 -9.74 -0.67 19.53
C VAL A 60 -10.07 -2.10 19.08
N PRO A 61 -10.25 -2.36 17.78
CA PRO A 61 -10.56 -3.70 17.29
C PRO A 61 -9.45 -4.71 17.64
N PHE A 62 -9.83 -5.91 18.02
CA PHE A 62 -8.89 -7.03 18.15
C PHE A 62 -9.02 -7.92 16.92
N LEU A 63 -7.95 -8.01 16.12
CA LEU A 63 -8.00 -8.70 14.81
C LEU A 63 -7.71 -10.18 14.95
N GLY A 64 -6.89 -10.58 15.93
CA GLY A 64 -6.59 -11.98 16.15
C GLY A 64 -5.26 -12.23 16.82
N ARG A 65 -4.87 -13.50 16.77
CA ARG A 65 -3.68 -14.04 17.40
C ARG A 65 -2.86 -14.80 16.38
N VAL A 66 -1.55 -14.60 16.38
CA VAL A 66 -0.62 -15.34 15.54
C VAL A 66 0.30 -16.18 16.44
N PRO A 67 0.43 -17.50 16.22
CA PRO A 67 1.39 -18.33 16.94
C PRO A 67 2.81 -18.16 16.36
N ILE A 68 3.81 -18.62 17.10
CA ILE A 68 5.16 -18.83 16.58
C ILE A 68 5.14 -20.08 15.72
N ASP A 69 5.49 -19.94 14.45
CA ASP A 69 5.55 -21.05 13.50
C ASP A 69 6.88 -20.96 12.72
N PRO A 70 7.78 -21.95 12.86
CA PRO A 70 9.05 -21.96 12.14
C PRO A 70 8.89 -21.83 10.62
N LEU A 71 7.81 -22.39 10.06
CA LEU A 71 7.55 -22.35 8.62
C LEU A 71 7.28 -20.93 8.12
N VAL A 72 6.81 -20.01 8.99
CA VAL A 72 6.66 -18.59 8.62
C VAL A 72 8.02 -17.94 8.40
N VAL A 73 9.01 -18.28 9.23
CA VAL A 73 10.38 -17.77 9.11
C VAL A 73 11.03 -18.34 7.86
N GLU A 74 10.97 -19.66 7.67
CA GLU A 74 11.52 -20.34 6.49
C GLU A 74 10.92 -19.79 5.19
N SER A 75 9.59 -19.66 5.12
CA SER A 75 8.91 -19.09 3.95
C SER A 75 9.31 -17.63 3.71
N GLY A 76 9.53 -16.85 4.77
CA GLY A 76 10.00 -15.47 4.68
C GLY A 76 11.42 -15.37 4.12
N ASP A 77 12.35 -16.20 4.62
CA ASP A 77 13.73 -16.26 4.15
C ASP A 77 13.84 -16.73 2.69
N GLU A 78 12.93 -17.60 2.25
CA GLU A 78 12.82 -18.04 0.85
C GLU A 78 12.11 -17.03 -0.07
N GLY A 79 11.61 -15.91 0.46
CA GLY A 79 10.86 -14.91 -0.31
C GLY A 79 9.49 -15.40 -0.79
N LYS A 80 8.92 -16.42 -0.14
CA LYS A 80 7.65 -17.05 -0.51
C LYS A 80 6.52 -16.60 0.41
N PRO A 81 5.34 -16.24 -0.12
CA PRO A 81 4.18 -15.91 0.71
C PRO A 81 3.68 -17.11 1.53
N PHE A 82 3.87 -17.07 2.86
CA PHE A 82 3.52 -18.18 3.76
C PHE A 82 2.07 -18.69 3.58
N VAL A 83 1.12 -17.77 3.49
CA VAL A 83 -0.32 -18.09 3.39
C VAL A 83 -0.66 -18.87 2.10
N TYR A 84 0.08 -18.65 1.01
CA TYR A 84 -0.15 -19.35 -0.27
C TYR A 84 0.42 -20.77 -0.24
N HIS A 85 1.61 -20.95 0.32
CA HIS A 85 2.30 -22.23 0.32
C HIS A 85 1.83 -23.16 1.47
N TYR A 86 1.37 -22.57 2.57
CA TYR A 86 1.00 -23.28 3.80
C TYR A 86 -0.45 -23.00 4.24
N SER A 87 -1.36 -22.76 3.28
CA SER A 87 -2.78 -22.40 3.50
C SER A 87 -3.56 -23.33 4.44
N LYS A 88 -3.15 -24.59 4.56
CA LYS A 88 -3.83 -25.58 5.42
C LYS A 88 -3.44 -25.49 6.90
N THR A 89 -2.36 -24.78 7.22
CA THR A 89 -1.86 -24.64 8.60
C THR A 89 -2.77 -23.76 9.44
N ASP A 90 -2.79 -23.97 10.75
CA ASP A 90 -3.58 -23.13 11.66
C ASP A 90 -3.03 -21.69 11.74
N THR A 91 -1.72 -21.53 11.51
CA THR A 91 -1.08 -20.23 11.36
C THR A 91 -1.60 -19.49 10.13
N ALA A 92 -1.73 -20.15 8.98
CA ALA A 92 -2.26 -19.52 7.78
C ALA A 92 -3.72 -19.10 7.95
N LYS A 93 -4.56 -19.95 8.53
CA LYS A 93 -5.96 -19.60 8.87
C LYS A 93 -6.05 -18.41 9.81
N ALA A 94 -5.12 -18.29 10.76
CA ALA A 94 -5.05 -17.14 11.66
C ALA A 94 -4.71 -15.84 10.90
N PHE A 95 -3.78 -15.90 9.94
CA PHE A 95 -3.48 -14.77 9.05
C PHE A 95 -4.67 -14.39 8.18
N GLU A 96 -5.34 -15.35 7.54
CA GLU A 96 -6.53 -15.11 6.71
C GLU A 96 -7.63 -14.38 7.50
N LYS A 97 -7.93 -14.86 8.71
CA LYS A 97 -8.91 -14.22 9.60
C LYS A 97 -8.55 -12.79 9.99
N ILE A 98 -7.25 -12.50 10.16
CA ILE A 98 -6.76 -11.14 10.45
C ILE A 98 -6.85 -10.25 9.20
N MET A 99 -6.65 -10.81 8.00
CA MET A 99 -6.68 -10.08 6.74
C MET A 99 -8.11 -9.69 6.32
N GLU A 100 -9.13 -10.50 6.61
CA GLU A 100 -10.54 -10.23 6.29
C GLU A 100 -11.00 -8.78 6.64
N PRO A 101 -10.87 -8.30 7.89
CA PRO A 101 -11.30 -6.96 8.24
C PRO A 101 -10.46 -5.87 7.58
N ILE A 102 -9.18 -6.14 7.26
CA ILE A 102 -8.26 -5.19 6.62
C ILE A 102 -8.63 -5.02 5.14
N LEU A 103 -8.84 -6.11 4.42
CA LEU A 103 -9.32 -6.11 3.03
C LEU A 103 -10.71 -5.48 2.90
N GLY A 104 -11.50 -5.50 3.97
CA GLY A 104 -12.78 -4.81 4.04
C GLY A 104 -12.68 -3.29 4.19
N LEU A 105 -11.51 -2.73 4.50
CA LEU A 105 -11.32 -1.28 4.65
C LEU A 105 -11.28 -0.57 3.30
N ASP A 106 -10.68 -1.18 2.28
CA ASP A 106 -10.67 -0.63 0.91
C ASP A 106 -12.08 -0.48 0.35
N LYS A 107 -12.99 -1.41 0.70
CA LYS A 107 -14.41 -1.34 0.32
C LYS A 107 -15.22 -0.33 1.13
N LYS A 108 -14.71 0.10 2.29
CA LYS A 108 -15.35 1.11 3.15
C LYS A 108 -14.84 2.51 2.84
N SER A 109 -13.59 2.68 2.43
CA SER A 109 -13.08 3.97 1.95
C SER A 109 -13.86 4.43 0.71
N GLU A 110 -14.20 3.51 -0.21
CA GLU A 110 -15.10 3.78 -1.34
C GLU A 110 -16.51 4.26 -0.90
N LYS A 111 -17.06 3.69 0.18
CA LYS A 111 -18.41 4.04 0.67
C LYS A 111 -18.46 5.26 1.59
N GLU A 112 -17.40 5.54 2.36
CA GLU A 112 -17.31 6.74 3.21
C GLU A 112 -16.95 7.99 2.41
N VAL A 113 -16.23 7.86 1.28
CA VAL A 113 -16.06 8.93 0.30
C VAL A 113 -17.39 9.31 -0.34
N ALA A 114 -18.24 8.33 -0.66
CA ALA A 114 -19.58 8.56 -1.21
C ALA A 114 -20.57 9.19 -0.20
N LYS A 115 -20.38 8.97 1.11
CA LYS A 115 -21.31 9.45 2.15
C LYS A 115 -20.96 10.84 2.72
N LYS A 116 -19.71 11.29 2.58
CA LYS A 116 -19.29 12.65 3.00
C LYS A 116 -19.67 13.74 2.00
N THR A 117 -20.16 13.39 0.82
CA THR A 117 -20.55 14.36 -0.23
C THR A 117 -21.98 14.90 -0.06
N GLU A 118 -22.78 14.37 0.87
CA GLU A 118 -24.21 14.72 0.98
C GLU A 118 -24.57 15.70 2.12
N GLU A 119 -23.67 16.04 3.06
CA GLU A 119 -24.03 16.83 4.26
C GLU A 119 -23.43 18.25 4.36
N SER A 120 -22.89 18.82 3.29
CA SER A 120 -22.55 20.25 3.29
C SER A 120 -23.01 20.94 2.01
N GLY A 121 -24.32 21.14 1.94
CA GLY A 121 -24.93 22.10 1.02
C GLY A 121 -24.71 23.53 1.53
N VAL A 122 -24.01 24.34 0.73
CA VAL A 122 -24.33 25.76 0.50
C VAL A 122 -24.07 26.03 -0.98
N ASP A 123 -25.14 25.93 -1.75
CA ASP A 123 -25.67 26.93 -2.68
C ASP A 123 -24.66 27.74 -3.53
N ASP A 124 -24.61 27.35 -4.80
CA ASP A 124 -25.04 28.15 -5.95
C ASP A 124 -24.00 28.50 -7.03
N GLU A 125 -24.44 28.20 -8.26
CA GLU A 125 -23.95 28.65 -9.57
C GLU A 125 -22.48 28.44 -9.94
N THR A 126 -22.19 27.31 -10.57
CA THR A 126 -21.88 27.28 -12.02
C THR A 126 -21.82 25.83 -12.51
N GLY A 127 -22.60 25.56 -13.55
CA GLY A 127 -22.76 24.22 -14.10
C GLY A 127 -21.49 23.65 -14.72
N LEU A 128 -21.29 22.35 -14.54
CA LEU A 128 -21.29 21.33 -15.59
C LEU A 128 -21.32 19.95 -14.92
N LYS A 129 -22.31 19.14 -15.30
CA LYS A 129 -22.47 17.74 -14.88
C LYS A 129 -21.63 16.83 -15.77
N GLU A 130 -21.38 15.63 -15.23
CA GLU A 130 -20.77 14.43 -15.85
C GLU A 130 -19.24 14.41 -15.83
N GLY A 131 -18.65 13.78 -14.81
CA GLY A 131 -17.20 13.52 -14.74
C GLY A 131 -16.97 12.03 -14.52
N GLY A 132 -16.35 11.38 -15.51
CA GLY A 132 -15.78 10.04 -15.34
C GLY A 132 -14.62 10.10 -14.35
N GLU A 133 -14.28 8.98 -13.71
CA GLU A 133 -13.10 8.93 -12.86
C GLU A 133 -11.84 9.27 -13.68
N VAL A 134 -11.23 10.43 -13.39
CA VAL A 134 -9.99 10.85 -14.03
C VAL A 134 -8.84 10.08 -13.38
N MET A 135 -8.17 9.23 -14.15
CA MET A 135 -6.94 8.55 -13.74
C MET A 135 -5.73 9.38 -14.12
N ARG A 136 -4.84 9.60 -13.17
CA ARG A 136 -3.62 10.41 -13.35
C ARG A 136 -2.37 9.54 -13.31
N PHE A 137 -1.56 9.67 -14.35
CA PHE A 137 -0.31 8.94 -14.53
C PHE A 137 0.89 9.87 -14.34
N ALA A 138 1.99 9.34 -13.81
CA ALA A 138 3.28 10.03 -13.77
C ALA A 138 4.37 9.19 -14.42
N LEU A 139 5.12 9.80 -15.35
CA LEU A 139 6.19 9.14 -16.08
C LEU A 139 7.48 9.96 -15.95
N PRO A 140 8.60 9.35 -15.55
CA PRO A 140 9.88 10.03 -15.48
C PRO A 140 10.42 10.27 -16.90
N THR A 141 10.75 11.52 -17.19
CA THR A 141 11.22 11.95 -18.51
C THR A 141 12.50 12.79 -18.42
N ALA A 142 13.24 12.82 -19.52
CA ALA A 142 14.18 13.91 -19.82
C ALA A 142 13.97 14.35 -21.27
N GLU A 143 13.94 15.65 -21.50
CA GLU A 143 13.71 16.24 -22.83
C GLU A 143 12.39 15.75 -23.46
N GLY A 144 11.36 15.52 -22.63
CA GLY A 144 10.04 15.06 -23.06
C GLY A 144 9.93 13.58 -23.41
N LYS A 145 10.98 12.77 -23.22
CA LYS A 145 10.98 11.33 -23.51
C LYS A 145 11.19 10.49 -22.26
N MET A 146 10.57 9.31 -22.22
CA MET A 146 10.75 8.34 -21.15
C MET A 146 12.18 7.79 -21.10
N LEU A 147 12.68 7.61 -19.88
CA LEU A 147 14.01 7.06 -19.63
C LEU A 147 13.95 5.62 -19.11
N LEU A 148 14.99 4.87 -19.43
CA LEU A 148 15.22 3.51 -18.90
C LEU A 148 15.59 3.52 -17.40
N HIS A 149 16.15 4.61 -16.89
CA HIS A 149 16.63 4.72 -15.51
C HIS A 149 15.99 5.89 -14.76
N PHE A 150 15.34 5.57 -13.64
CA PHE A 150 14.63 6.54 -12.79
C PHE A 150 15.53 7.64 -12.20
N GLY A 151 16.81 7.34 -11.92
CA GLY A 151 17.73 8.26 -11.24
C GLY A 151 18.24 9.46 -12.06
N HIS A 152 18.00 9.49 -13.38
CA HIS A 152 18.39 10.59 -14.26
C HIS A 152 17.20 11.46 -14.71
N CYS A 153 16.05 11.29 -14.06
CA CYS A 153 14.83 12.04 -14.34
C CYS A 153 15.07 13.55 -14.17
N ARG A 154 14.74 14.32 -15.20
CA ARG A 154 14.79 15.79 -15.16
C ARG A 154 13.40 16.40 -14.97
N GLU A 155 12.36 15.73 -15.44
CA GLU A 155 10.96 16.18 -15.38
C GLU A 155 10.02 14.98 -15.33
N PHE A 156 8.88 15.12 -14.65
CA PHE A 156 7.78 14.16 -14.68
C PHE A 156 6.71 14.61 -15.66
N ALA A 157 6.35 13.74 -16.60
CA ALA A 157 5.14 13.89 -17.40
C ALA A 157 3.94 13.42 -16.57
N ILE A 158 3.04 14.33 -16.24
CA ILE A 158 1.77 14.06 -15.57
C ILE A 158 0.68 14.03 -16.63
N ILE A 159 0.01 12.88 -16.77
CA ILE A 159 -0.98 12.63 -17.81
C ILE A 159 -2.33 12.31 -17.16
N ASP A 160 -3.34 13.10 -17.50
CA ASP A 160 -4.72 12.87 -17.05
C ASP A 160 -5.46 12.09 -18.13
N VAL A 161 -6.14 11.02 -17.72
CA VAL A 161 -6.95 10.15 -18.56
C VAL A 161 -8.37 10.14 -18.03
N GLU A 162 -9.34 10.39 -18.90
CA GLU A 162 -10.76 10.28 -18.59
C GLU A 162 -11.43 9.41 -19.66
N ASN A 163 -12.24 8.43 -19.25
CA ASN A 163 -12.91 7.48 -20.18
C ASN A 163 -11.94 6.85 -21.20
N ASP A 164 -10.79 6.35 -20.72
CA ASP A 164 -9.70 5.76 -21.51
C ASP A 164 -9.09 6.68 -22.58
N LYS A 165 -9.25 8.02 -22.44
CA LYS A 165 -8.66 9.01 -23.34
C LYS A 165 -7.79 10.00 -22.57
N ILE A 166 -6.63 10.30 -23.12
CA ILE A 166 -5.75 11.34 -22.57
C ILE A 166 -6.43 12.70 -22.76
N VAL A 167 -6.76 13.35 -21.64
CA VAL A 167 -7.39 14.68 -21.62
C VAL A 167 -6.37 15.79 -21.34
N LYS A 168 -5.27 15.48 -20.65
CA LYS A 168 -4.23 16.46 -20.32
C LYS A 168 -2.84 15.84 -20.24
N THR A 169 -1.82 16.61 -20.61
CA THR A 169 -0.42 16.24 -20.41
C THR A 169 0.35 17.48 -19.97
N GLU A 170 1.02 17.40 -18.83
CA GLU A 170 1.82 18.47 -18.26
C GLU A 170 3.19 17.94 -17.83
N PHE A 171 4.20 18.81 -17.84
CA PHE A 171 5.56 18.45 -17.43
C PHE A 171 5.95 19.27 -16.23
N PHE A 172 6.42 18.60 -15.18
CA PHE A 172 6.82 19.24 -13.94
C PHE A 172 8.23 18.82 -13.54
N PRO A 173 9.09 19.75 -13.11
CA PRO A 173 10.38 19.37 -12.53
C PRO A 173 10.16 18.58 -11.23
N PRO A 174 11.06 17.64 -10.88
CA PRO A 174 10.98 16.94 -9.61
C PRO A 174 11.04 17.92 -8.44
N PRO A 175 10.36 17.61 -7.32
CA PRO A 175 10.54 18.36 -6.07
C PRO A 175 11.99 18.18 -5.56
N SER A 176 12.38 18.99 -4.57
CA SER A 176 13.71 18.99 -3.92
C SER A 176 14.36 17.59 -3.83
N ASN A 177 15.69 17.51 -4.05
CA ASN A 177 16.50 16.28 -4.17
C ASN A 177 16.62 15.42 -2.89
N GLU A 178 15.67 15.50 -1.96
CA GLU A 178 15.66 14.69 -0.74
C GLU A 178 14.98 13.32 -0.96
N PRO A 179 15.60 12.21 -0.49
CA PRO A 179 14.99 10.88 -0.57
C PRO A 179 13.60 10.85 0.10
N GLY A 180 12.57 10.48 -0.64
CA GLY A 180 11.18 10.39 -0.14
C GLY A 180 10.31 11.63 -0.38
N ALA A 181 10.86 12.74 -0.86
CA ALA A 181 10.08 13.93 -1.25
C ALA A 181 9.19 13.65 -2.48
N LEU A 182 9.66 12.76 -3.36
CA LEU A 182 9.00 12.49 -4.64
C LEU A 182 7.70 11.67 -4.52
N PRO A 183 7.63 10.54 -3.79
CA PRO A 183 6.37 9.82 -3.57
C PRO A 183 5.28 10.68 -2.94
N ARG A 184 5.66 11.49 -1.95
CA ARG A 184 4.75 12.44 -1.31
C ARG A 184 4.22 13.48 -2.30
N TRP A 185 5.11 14.09 -3.09
CA TRP A 185 4.72 15.10 -4.08
C TRP A 185 3.78 14.52 -5.15
N LEU A 186 4.06 13.32 -5.68
CA LEU A 186 3.15 12.66 -6.64
C LEU A 186 1.78 12.35 -6.01
N SER A 187 1.76 11.97 -4.72
CA SER A 187 0.52 11.75 -3.98
C SER A 187 -0.28 13.04 -3.80
N GLU A 188 0.38 14.16 -3.49
CA GLU A 188 -0.23 15.50 -3.44
C GLU A 188 -0.80 15.94 -4.80
N GLN A 189 -0.16 15.52 -5.91
CA GLN A 189 -0.69 15.68 -7.27
C GLN A 189 -1.84 14.72 -7.61
N LYS A 190 -2.26 13.84 -6.69
CA LYS A 190 -3.28 12.80 -6.90
C LYS A 190 -2.95 11.82 -8.03
N VAL A 191 -1.67 11.51 -8.20
CA VAL A 191 -1.22 10.50 -9.17
C VAL A 191 -1.65 9.12 -8.70
N ASN A 192 -2.26 8.34 -9.59
CA ASN A 192 -2.68 6.97 -9.31
C ASN A 192 -1.61 5.95 -9.70
N ILE A 193 -0.94 6.18 -10.83
CA ILE A 193 -0.04 5.20 -11.44
C ILE A 193 1.27 5.88 -11.87
N VAL A 194 2.40 5.25 -11.54
CA VAL A 194 3.73 5.61 -12.04
C VAL A 194 4.18 4.56 -13.04
N ILE A 195 4.56 4.98 -14.25
CA ILE A 195 5.12 4.09 -15.28
C ILE A 195 6.59 4.46 -15.49
N ALA A 196 7.50 3.52 -15.33
CA ALA A 196 8.94 3.74 -15.47
C ALA A 196 9.63 2.59 -16.22
N GLY A 197 10.79 2.86 -16.85
CA GLY A 197 11.60 1.81 -17.48
C GLY A 197 12.26 0.88 -16.48
N GLY A 198 12.81 1.42 -15.40
CA GLY A 198 13.42 0.66 -14.31
C GLY A 198 13.34 1.43 -13.00
N MET A 199 13.02 0.73 -11.91
CA MET A 199 12.91 1.32 -10.57
C MET A 199 13.40 0.33 -9.52
N GLY A 200 14.23 0.77 -8.58
CA GLY A 200 14.69 -0.06 -7.47
C GLY A 200 13.52 -0.53 -6.60
N SER A 201 13.58 -1.76 -6.10
CA SER A 201 12.52 -2.39 -5.29
C SER A 201 12.08 -1.55 -4.08
N ARG A 202 13.05 -0.91 -3.41
CA ARG A 202 12.79 0.00 -2.28
C ARG A 202 11.98 1.23 -2.69
N ALA A 203 12.24 1.79 -3.87
CA ALA A 203 11.49 2.95 -4.38
C ALA A 203 10.06 2.56 -4.77
N GLN A 204 9.86 1.38 -5.37
CA GLN A 204 8.52 0.86 -5.68
C GLN A 204 7.66 0.75 -4.41
N GLN A 205 8.21 0.14 -3.35
CA GLN A 205 7.53 0.02 -2.05
C GLN A 205 7.20 1.39 -1.44
N PHE A 206 8.07 2.39 -1.62
CA PHE A 206 7.78 3.75 -1.16
C PHE A 206 6.60 4.38 -1.88
N PHE A 207 6.42 4.16 -3.19
CA PHE A 207 5.24 4.68 -3.91
C PHE A 207 3.95 3.95 -3.49
N GLU A 208 4.01 2.64 -3.29
CA GLU A 208 2.86 1.85 -2.83
C GLU A 208 2.34 2.33 -1.46
N GLN A 209 3.22 2.79 -0.57
CA GLN A 209 2.82 3.38 0.72
C GLN A 209 1.95 4.64 0.59
N TYR A 210 2.02 5.33 -0.54
CA TYR A 210 1.18 6.51 -0.84
C TYR A 210 -0.04 6.17 -1.71
N GLY A 211 -0.33 4.87 -1.91
CA GLY A 211 -1.43 4.42 -2.77
C GLY A 211 -1.16 4.59 -4.26
N ILE A 212 0.11 4.75 -4.65
CA ILE A 212 0.53 4.93 -6.04
C ILE A 212 1.01 3.59 -6.59
N ARG A 213 0.32 3.06 -7.59
CA ARG A 213 0.72 1.81 -8.26
C ARG A 213 1.93 2.08 -9.15
N VAL A 214 2.97 1.26 -9.04
CA VAL A 214 4.15 1.36 -9.91
C VAL A 214 4.13 0.27 -10.96
N VAL A 215 4.43 0.64 -12.20
CA VAL A 215 4.60 -0.25 -13.33
C VAL A 215 6.01 -0.03 -13.88
N VAL A 216 6.82 -1.09 -13.87
CA VAL A 216 8.20 -1.06 -14.34
C VAL A 216 8.36 -1.85 -15.64
N GLY A 217 9.43 -1.58 -16.37
CA GLY A 217 9.77 -2.28 -17.61
C GLY A 217 9.27 -1.61 -18.89
N ALA A 218 8.76 -0.38 -18.80
CA ALA A 218 8.33 0.38 -19.97
C ALA A 218 9.51 0.76 -20.88
N GLN A 219 9.32 0.63 -22.20
CA GLN A 219 10.35 1.00 -23.18
C GLN A 219 10.53 2.53 -23.24
N PRO A 220 11.75 3.01 -23.57
CA PRO A 220 11.97 4.44 -23.81
C PRO A 220 11.18 4.90 -25.02
N GLY A 221 10.49 6.04 -24.90
CA GLY A 221 9.55 6.51 -25.93
C GLY A 221 8.78 7.76 -25.49
N ASP A 222 7.71 8.08 -26.20
CA ASP A 222 6.78 9.13 -25.80
C ASP A 222 5.99 8.66 -24.56
N PRO A 223 5.89 9.47 -23.49
CA PRO A 223 5.10 9.10 -22.32
C PRO A 223 3.62 8.82 -22.63
N LYS A 224 3.05 9.40 -23.69
CA LYS A 224 1.67 9.13 -24.11
C LYS A 224 1.50 7.70 -24.62
N ASP A 225 2.42 7.23 -25.45
CA ASP A 225 2.40 5.86 -26.00
C ASP A 225 2.41 4.81 -24.89
N ALA A 226 3.15 5.08 -23.81
CA ALA A 226 3.21 4.20 -22.64
C ALA A 226 1.88 4.17 -21.87
N VAL A 227 1.20 5.32 -21.72
CA VAL A 227 -0.14 5.38 -21.12
C VAL A 227 -1.16 4.68 -22.01
N GLU A 228 -1.14 4.89 -23.32
CA GLU A 228 -2.02 4.21 -24.27
C GLU A 228 -1.81 2.69 -24.25
N SER A 229 -0.55 2.24 -24.22
CA SER A 229 -0.21 0.82 -24.09
C SER A 229 -0.66 0.23 -22.76
N TYR A 230 -0.62 1.01 -21.68
CA TYR A 230 -1.15 0.61 -20.38
C TYR A 230 -2.68 0.42 -20.42
N LEU A 231 -3.40 1.39 -20.98
CA LEU A 231 -4.86 1.32 -21.13
C LEU A 231 -5.30 0.17 -22.03
N ALA A 232 -4.52 -0.12 -23.09
CA ALA A 232 -4.75 -1.26 -23.98
C ALA A 232 -4.38 -2.62 -23.35
N GLY A 233 -3.72 -2.64 -22.18
CA GLY A 233 -3.23 -3.86 -21.54
C GLY A 233 -2.06 -4.52 -22.26
N THR A 234 -1.42 -3.83 -23.21
CA THR A 234 -0.33 -4.33 -24.05
C THR A 234 1.05 -3.82 -23.62
N LEU A 235 1.13 -3.10 -22.51
CA LEU A 235 2.39 -2.57 -22.00
C LEU A 235 3.33 -3.74 -21.64
N GLU A 236 4.39 -3.93 -22.43
CA GLU A 236 5.41 -4.93 -22.18
C GLU A 236 6.25 -4.51 -20.96
N SER A 237 6.05 -5.19 -19.83
CA SER A 237 6.91 -5.05 -18.66
C SER A 237 8.19 -5.88 -18.89
N GLY A 238 9.28 -5.24 -19.32
CA GLY A 238 10.60 -5.86 -19.41
C GLY A 238 11.19 -6.25 -18.04
N ALA A 239 12.31 -6.99 -18.06
CA ALA A 239 13.08 -7.29 -16.84
C ALA A 239 13.52 -5.98 -16.17
N ASN A 240 13.27 -5.83 -14.88
CA ASN A 240 13.61 -4.62 -14.11
C ASN A 240 15.14 -4.41 -14.14
N ILE A 241 15.63 -3.42 -14.90
CA ILE A 241 17.06 -3.17 -15.13
C ILE A 241 17.71 -2.42 -13.96
N CYS A 242 17.23 -2.65 -12.73
CA CYS A 242 17.76 -2.04 -11.51
C CYS A 242 18.21 -3.13 -10.53
N ASP A 243 19.11 -3.99 -10.98
CA ASP A 243 19.93 -4.86 -10.11
C ASP A 243 21.35 -4.30 -10.04
N HIS A 244 21.59 -3.43 -9.05
CA HIS A 244 22.90 -3.18 -8.47
C HIS A 244 22.74 -2.90 -6.98
#